data_AF-A0A2E1FPH6-F1
#
_entry.id   AF-A0A2E1FPH6-F1
#
_cell.length_a   1.000
_cell.length_b   1.000
_cell.length_c   1.000
_cell.angle_alpha   90.00
_cell.angle_beta   90.00
_cell.angle_gamma   90.00
#
_symmetry.space_group_name_H-M   'P 1'
#
loop_
_entity.id
_entity.type
_entity.pdbx_description
1 polymer ?
#
loop_
_entity_poly.entity_id
_entity_poly.type
_entity_poly.pdbx_seq_one_letter_code
_entity_poly.pdbx_strand_id
1 'polypeptide(L)'
;MKLLIAVFSFFCTTVLFSQENTDSLHFNYLNSSLSLTDKEQSHFWVKYDKMQEEQAQIKTHQRDLKKSLMFAFAKSDEEIKAIIDQIAEQDILKVQLKRDFISDCVDFLDAERAIKFSIYEKKFKKMTQAANSK
;
A
#
# COMPACT_ATOMS: atom_id res chain seq x y z
N MET A 1 13.67 29.72 19.55
CA MET A 1 13.93 28.26 19.57
C MET A 1 12.87 27.44 20.31
N LYS A 2 12.49 27.77 21.56
CA LYS A 2 11.46 27.01 22.32
C LYS A 2 10.07 26.96 21.65
N LEU A 3 9.64 28.05 20.97
CA LEU A 3 8.36 28.10 20.26
C LEU A 3 8.34 27.23 18.98
N LEU A 4 9.46 27.15 18.25
CA LEU A 4 9.58 26.35 17.02
C LEU A 4 9.59 24.85 17.32
N ILE A 5 10.18 24.44 18.45
CA ILE A 5 10.18 23.04 18.91
C ILE A 5 8.76 22.61 19.33
N ALA A 6 7.98 23.49 19.96
CA ALA A 6 6.60 23.20 20.36
C ALA A 6 5.66 23.04 19.16
N VAL A 7 5.81 23.87 18.12
CA VAL A 7 5.01 23.77 16.89
C VAL A 7 5.38 22.51 16.08
N PHE A 8 6.67 22.16 15.99
CA PHE A 8 7.10 20.93 15.31
C PHE A 8 6.63 19.65 16.06
N SER A 9 6.65 19.69 17.40
CA SER A 9 6.12 18.61 18.26
C SER A 9 4.61 18.40 18.06
N PHE A 10 3.83 19.49 17.97
CA PHE A 10 2.38 19.43 17.75
C PHE A 10 2.00 18.92 16.35
N PHE A 11 2.81 19.23 15.33
CA PHE A 11 2.61 18.68 13.98
C PHE A 11 2.97 17.19 13.92
N CYS A 12 3.99 16.71 14.64
CA CYS A 12 4.31 15.29 14.68
C CYS A 12 3.23 14.44 15.37
N THR A 13 2.66 14.92 16.49
CA THR A 13 1.64 14.16 17.22
C THR A 13 0.32 14.06 16.46
N THR A 14 -0.07 15.10 15.73
CA THR A 14 -1.32 15.11 14.94
C THR A 14 -1.25 14.17 13.73
N VAL A 15 -0.10 14.07 13.07
CA VAL A 15 0.11 13.14 11.94
C VAL A 15 0.09 11.68 12.43
N LEU A 16 0.80 11.38 13.53
CA LEU A 16 0.84 10.02 14.09
C LEU A 16 -0.54 9.56 14.58
N PHE A 17 -1.27 10.43 15.30
CA PHE A 17 -2.62 10.12 15.79
C PHE A 17 -3.63 9.90 14.66
N SER A 18 -3.52 10.65 13.55
CA SER A 18 -4.37 10.47 12.37
C SER A 18 -4.11 9.15 11.65
N GLN A 19 -2.84 8.74 11.58
CA GLN A 19 -2.44 7.48 10.96
C GLN A 19 -2.88 6.27 11.80
N GLU A 20 -2.65 6.30 13.12
CA GLU A 20 -3.09 5.26 14.06
C GLU A 20 -4.61 5.05 14.02
N ASN A 21 -5.37 6.14 13.91
CA ASN A 21 -6.83 6.08 13.75
C ASN A 21 -7.23 5.44 12.41
N THR A 22 -6.50 5.73 11.32
CA THR A 22 -6.80 5.16 10.00
C THR A 22 -6.50 3.65 9.95
N ASP A 23 -5.40 3.21 10.55
CA ASP A 23 -4.99 1.80 10.59
C ASP A 23 -5.98 0.97 11.44
N SER A 24 -6.41 1.49 12.59
CA SER A 24 -7.48 0.90 13.41
C SER A 24 -8.81 0.79 12.66
N LEU A 25 -9.20 1.85 11.92
CA LEU A 25 -10.41 1.84 11.10
C LEU A 25 -10.32 0.80 9.98
N HIS A 26 -9.13 0.67 9.36
CA HIS A 26 -8.89 -0.31 8.29
C HIS A 26 -8.99 -1.74 8.82
N PHE A 27 -8.34 -2.00 9.95
CA PHE A 27 -8.37 -3.27 10.65
C PHE A 27 -9.81 -3.72 10.96
N ASN A 28 -10.56 -2.86 11.63
CA ASN A 28 -11.95 -3.14 12.00
C ASN A 28 -12.86 -3.30 10.77
N TYR A 29 -12.66 -2.46 9.74
CA TYR A 29 -13.47 -2.49 8.53
C TYR A 29 -13.28 -3.79 7.74
N LEU A 30 -12.04 -4.23 7.51
CA LEU A 30 -11.77 -5.46 6.77
C LEU A 30 -12.19 -6.71 7.57
N ASN A 31 -11.88 -6.77 8.86
CA ASN A 31 -12.27 -7.91 9.70
C ASN A 31 -13.78 -8.13 9.73
N SER A 32 -14.54 -7.04 9.87
CA SER A 32 -16.01 -7.10 9.85
C SER A 32 -16.55 -7.42 8.46
N SER A 33 -16.06 -6.74 7.42
CA SER A 33 -16.57 -6.91 6.05
C SER A 33 -16.28 -8.31 5.48
N LEU A 34 -15.14 -8.90 5.84
CA LEU A 34 -14.75 -10.26 5.45
C LEU A 34 -15.21 -11.32 6.44
N SER A 35 -15.80 -10.93 7.58
CA SER A 35 -16.21 -11.85 8.64
C SER A 35 -15.07 -12.77 9.08
N LEU A 36 -13.89 -12.18 9.36
CA LEU A 36 -12.70 -12.93 9.76
C LEU A 36 -12.83 -13.43 11.20
N THR A 37 -12.68 -14.73 11.39
CA THR A 37 -12.49 -15.33 12.71
C THR A 37 -11.13 -14.93 13.31
N ASP A 38 -10.98 -15.01 14.63
CA ASP A 38 -9.71 -14.69 15.31
C ASP A 38 -8.52 -15.48 14.76
N LYS A 39 -8.76 -16.75 14.38
CA LYS A 39 -7.75 -17.60 13.75
C LYS A 39 -7.36 -17.09 12.37
N GLU A 40 -8.33 -16.73 11.53
CA GLU A 40 -8.10 -16.20 10.18
C GLU A 40 -7.43 -14.83 10.21
N GLN A 41 -7.79 -13.96 11.18
CA GLN A 41 -7.20 -12.63 11.33
C GLN A 41 -5.68 -12.70 11.45
N SER A 42 -5.16 -13.59 12.32
CA SER A 42 -3.72 -13.72 12.54
C SER A 42 -2.95 -14.05 11.25
N HIS A 43 -3.51 -14.91 10.40
CA HIS A 43 -2.89 -15.29 9.13
C HIS A 43 -3.08 -14.22 8.05
N PHE A 44 -4.28 -13.65 7.95
CA PHE A 44 -4.62 -12.62 6.98
C PHE A 44 -3.72 -11.39 7.13
N TRP A 45 -3.59 -10.85 8.35
CA TRP A 45 -2.84 -9.61 8.56
C TRP A 45 -1.34 -9.77 8.36
N VAL A 46 -0.75 -10.91 8.77
CA VAL A 46 0.66 -11.21 8.49
C VAL A 46 0.94 -11.20 6.97
N LYS A 47 0.07 -11.83 6.18
CA LYS A 47 0.20 -11.87 4.71
C LYS A 47 -0.08 -10.51 4.08
N TYR A 48 -1.09 -9.80 4.58
CA TYR A 48 -1.49 -8.49 4.07
C TYR A 48 -0.41 -7.44 4.30
N ASP A 49 0.17 -7.38 5.50
CA ASP A 49 1.20 -6.42 5.86
C ASP A 49 2.46 -6.64 5.04
N LYS A 50 2.87 -7.90 4.88
CA LYS A 50 3.97 -8.27 3.97
C LYS A 50 3.71 -7.80 2.53
N MET A 51 2.50 -8.03 2.01
CA MET A 51 2.12 -7.54 0.68
C MET A 51 2.17 -6.00 0.60
N GLN A 52 1.73 -5.28 1.63
CA GLN A 52 1.79 -3.82 1.65
C GLN A 52 3.24 -3.31 1.67
N GLU A 53 4.11 -3.92 2.47
CA GLU A 53 5.52 -3.59 2.55
C GLU A 53 6.21 -3.77 1.19
N GLU A 54 6.08 -4.94 0.59
CA GLU A 54 6.66 -5.24 -0.73
C GLU A 54 6.08 -4.30 -1.81
N GLN A 55 4.79 -4.01 -1.76
CA GLN A 55 4.19 -3.04 -2.67
C GLN A 55 4.72 -1.61 -2.47
N ALA A 56 5.03 -1.20 -1.25
CA ALA A 56 5.61 0.10 -0.94
C ALA A 56 7.06 0.19 -1.45
N GLN A 57 7.84 -0.89 -1.33
CA GLN A 57 9.20 -0.99 -1.88
C GLN A 57 9.17 -0.87 -3.41
N ILE A 58 8.29 -1.63 -4.09
CA ILE A 58 8.11 -1.55 -5.55
C ILE A 58 7.75 -0.11 -5.98
N LYS A 59 6.79 0.52 -5.31
CA LYS A 59 6.39 1.91 -5.63
C LYS A 59 7.53 2.91 -5.44
N THR A 60 8.33 2.74 -4.39
CA THR A 60 9.48 3.59 -4.11
C THR A 60 10.52 3.45 -5.22
N HIS A 61 10.86 2.21 -5.57
CA HIS A 61 11.82 1.93 -6.64
C HIS A 61 11.34 2.46 -7.99
N GLN A 62 10.07 2.24 -8.36
CA GLN A 62 9.47 2.82 -9.57
C GLN A 62 9.53 4.34 -9.59
N ARG A 63 9.29 5.00 -8.45
CA ARG A 63 9.38 6.46 -8.35
C ARG A 63 10.80 6.94 -8.60
N ASP A 64 11.79 6.25 -8.07
CA ASP A 64 13.20 6.60 -8.23
C ASP A 64 13.67 6.40 -9.68
N LEU A 65 13.24 5.30 -10.33
CA LEU A 65 13.45 5.08 -11.77
C LEU A 65 12.82 6.20 -12.61
N LYS A 66 11.56 6.55 -12.36
CA LYS A 66 10.87 7.64 -13.06
C LYS A 66 11.54 8.99 -12.84
N LYS A 67 12.01 9.27 -11.62
CA LYS A 67 12.78 10.48 -11.31
C LYS A 67 14.08 10.53 -12.10
N SER A 68 14.76 9.39 -12.28
CA SER A 68 15.97 9.33 -13.09
C SER A 68 15.72 9.67 -14.57
N LEU A 69 14.52 9.33 -15.11
CA LEU A 69 14.10 9.70 -16.46
C LEU A 69 13.75 11.18 -16.62
N MET A 70 13.48 11.92 -15.53
CA MET A 70 13.29 13.38 -15.64
C MET A 70 14.56 14.09 -16.13
N PHE A 71 15.73 13.45 -16.00
CA PHE A 71 17.02 13.91 -16.52
C PHE A 71 17.45 13.10 -17.75
N ALA A 72 16.50 12.59 -18.54
CA ALA A 72 16.77 11.74 -19.71
C ALA A 72 17.71 12.39 -20.75
N PHE A 73 17.74 13.72 -20.84
CA PHE A 73 18.66 14.45 -21.74
C PHE A 73 20.14 14.22 -21.42
N ALA A 74 20.47 13.72 -20.22
CA ALA A 74 21.82 13.38 -19.78
C ALA A 74 22.13 11.88 -19.90
N LYS A 75 21.30 11.10 -20.60
CA LYS A 75 21.41 9.64 -20.74
C LYS A 75 21.45 9.24 -22.21
N SER A 76 22.07 8.10 -22.49
CA SER A 76 21.99 7.42 -23.78
C SER A 76 20.63 6.77 -24.00
N ASP A 77 20.30 6.47 -25.26
CA ASP A 77 19.09 5.74 -25.61
C ASP A 77 19.06 4.34 -24.99
N GLU A 78 20.21 3.68 -24.89
CA GLU A 78 20.36 2.36 -24.25
C GLU A 78 20.04 2.44 -22.75
N GLU A 79 20.53 3.47 -22.05
CA GLU A 79 20.21 3.68 -20.63
C GLU A 79 18.73 3.98 -20.42
N ILE A 80 18.13 4.80 -21.29
CA ILE A 80 16.70 5.12 -21.24
C ILE A 80 15.86 3.85 -21.41
N LYS A 81 16.19 3.01 -22.41
CA LYS A 81 15.51 1.73 -22.64
C LYS A 81 15.62 0.82 -21.42
N ALA A 82 16.81 0.66 -20.85
CA ALA A 82 17.02 -0.17 -19.67
C ALA A 82 16.19 0.29 -18.45
N ILE A 83 16.01 1.60 -18.27
CA ILE A 83 15.17 2.14 -17.18
C ILE A 83 13.68 1.88 -17.47
N ILE A 84 13.24 2.03 -18.72
CA ILE A 84 11.85 1.72 -19.12
C ILE A 84 11.54 0.23 -18.89
N ASP A 85 12.46 -0.65 -19.28
CA ASP A 85 12.32 -2.10 -19.08
C ASP A 85 12.24 -2.45 -17.59
N GLN A 86 13.07 -1.81 -16.74
CA GLN A 86 12.98 -1.97 -15.29
C GLN A 86 11.65 -1.50 -14.73
N ILE A 87 11.09 -0.39 -15.21
CA ILE A 87 9.76 0.08 -14.78
C ILE A 87 8.69 -0.95 -15.14
N ALA A 88 8.76 -1.52 -16.35
CA ALA A 88 7.82 -2.55 -16.81
C ALA A 88 7.92 -3.83 -15.96
N GLU A 89 9.13 -4.27 -15.62
CA GLU A 89 9.34 -5.42 -14.72
C GLU A 89 8.73 -5.17 -13.34
N GLN A 90 8.87 -3.95 -12.80
CA GLN A 90 8.24 -3.60 -11.53
C GLN A 90 6.70 -3.59 -11.61
N ASP A 91 6.12 -3.23 -12.75
CA ASP A 91 4.67 -3.33 -12.96
C ASP A 91 4.20 -4.79 -12.97
N ILE A 92 4.99 -5.69 -13.56
CA ILE A 92 4.75 -7.15 -13.52
C ILE A 92 4.79 -7.65 -12.07
N LEU A 93 5.85 -7.32 -11.32
CA LEU A 93 6.01 -7.72 -9.91
C LEU A 93 4.83 -7.27 -9.05
N LYS A 94 4.34 -6.05 -9.27
CA LYS A 94 3.17 -5.52 -8.54
C LYS A 94 1.90 -6.32 -8.82
N VAL A 95 1.69 -6.76 -10.06
CA VAL A 95 0.54 -7.60 -10.44
C VAL A 95 0.69 -9.00 -9.85
N GLN A 96 1.88 -9.59 -9.91
CA GLN A 96 2.19 -10.90 -9.33
C GLN A 96 1.96 -10.91 -7.81
N LEU A 97 2.48 -9.92 -7.10
CA LEU A 97 2.31 -9.78 -5.65
C LEU A 97 0.82 -9.74 -5.26
N LYS A 98 0.02 -8.99 -6.01
CA LYS A 98 -1.43 -8.92 -5.76
C LYS A 98 -2.12 -10.25 -6.09
N ARG A 99 -1.75 -10.90 -7.20
CA ARG A 99 -2.28 -12.23 -7.56
C ARG A 99 -1.99 -13.23 -6.44
N ASP A 100 -0.76 -13.26 -5.95
CA ASP A 100 -0.30 -14.24 -4.96
C ASP A 100 -1.04 -14.06 -3.63
N PHE A 101 -1.21 -12.81 -3.18
CA PHE A 101 -2.03 -12.53 -2.00
C PHE A 101 -3.49 -12.95 -2.16
N ILE A 102 -4.10 -12.74 -3.34
CA ILE A 102 -5.48 -13.19 -3.60
C ILE A 102 -5.55 -14.71 -3.62
N SER A 103 -4.55 -15.39 -4.20
CA SER A 103 -4.46 -16.85 -4.17
C SER A 103 -4.37 -17.35 -2.73
N ASP A 104 -3.49 -16.76 -1.91
CA ASP A 104 -3.41 -17.08 -0.50
C ASP A 104 -4.78 -16.89 0.19
N CYS A 105 -5.48 -15.78 -0.07
CA CYS A 105 -6.82 -15.54 0.49
C CYS A 105 -7.83 -16.63 0.14
N VAL A 106 -7.75 -17.24 -1.05
CA VAL A 106 -8.62 -18.36 -1.42
C VAL A 106 -8.37 -19.56 -0.52
N ASP A 107 -7.10 -19.82 -0.19
CA ASP A 107 -6.69 -20.98 0.62
C ASP A 107 -7.11 -20.84 2.09
N PHE A 108 -7.04 -19.63 2.67
CA PHE A 108 -7.31 -19.43 4.11
C PHE A 108 -8.66 -18.77 4.44
N LEU A 109 -9.37 -18.16 3.48
CA LEU A 109 -10.73 -17.63 3.68
C LEU A 109 -11.75 -18.44 2.89
N ASP A 110 -11.66 -18.41 1.56
CA ASP A 110 -12.48 -19.08 0.55
C ASP A 110 -12.54 -18.16 -0.67
N ALA A 111 -13.03 -18.67 -1.80
CA ALA A 111 -13.09 -17.92 -3.06
C ALA A 111 -14.01 -16.68 -2.96
N GLU A 112 -15.12 -16.76 -2.22
CA GLU A 112 -16.07 -15.65 -2.12
C GLU A 112 -15.47 -14.47 -1.35
N ARG A 113 -14.87 -14.74 -0.20
CA ARG A 113 -14.21 -13.77 0.66
C ARG A 113 -12.94 -13.21 0.01
N ALA A 114 -12.17 -14.02 -0.71
CA ALA A 114 -11.01 -13.57 -1.48
C ALA A 114 -11.37 -12.52 -2.55
N ILE A 115 -12.46 -12.72 -3.30
CA ILE A 115 -12.94 -11.74 -4.28
C ILE A 115 -13.44 -10.47 -3.58
N LYS A 116 -14.20 -10.63 -2.48
CA LYS A 116 -14.73 -9.51 -1.69
C LYS A 116 -13.63 -8.62 -1.12
N PHE A 117 -12.48 -9.16 -0.73
CA PHE A 117 -11.34 -8.37 -0.24
C PHE A 117 -10.97 -7.25 -1.21
N SER A 118 -10.83 -7.54 -2.51
CA SER A 118 -10.49 -6.52 -3.51
C SER A 118 -11.52 -5.39 -3.60
N ILE A 119 -12.78 -5.70 -3.35
CA ILE A 119 -13.89 -4.72 -3.36
C ILE A 119 -13.84 -3.86 -2.10
N TYR A 120 -13.74 -4.49 -0.93
CA TYR A 120 -13.73 -3.80 0.36
C TYR A 120 -12.47 -2.93 0.52
N GLU A 121 -11.32 -3.43 0.13
CA GLU A 121 -10.07 -2.67 0.14
C GLU A 121 -10.16 -1.39 -0.72
N LYS A 122 -10.75 -1.50 -1.91
CA LYS A 122 -11.00 -0.34 -2.78
C LYS A 122 -12.03 0.62 -2.17
N LYS A 123 -13.08 0.09 -1.52
CA LYS A 123 -14.11 0.91 -0.86
C LYS A 123 -13.52 1.68 0.31
N PHE A 124 -12.71 1.04 1.15
CA PHE A 124 -12.01 1.69 2.26
C PHE A 124 -11.14 2.86 1.78
N LYS A 125 -10.28 2.61 0.78
CA LYS A 125 -9.43 3.65 0.17
C LYS A 125 -10.21 4.86 -0.36
N LYS A 126 -11.38 4.63 -0.96
CA LYS A 126 -12.25 5.72 -1.41
C LYS A 126 -12.85 6.52 -0.24
N MET A 127 -13.26 5.84 0.83
CA MET A 127 -13.84 6.49 2.02
C MET A 127 -12.79 7.38 2.70
N THR A 128 -11.56 6.91 2.87
CA THR A 128 -10.49 7.67 3.52
C THR A 128 -9.96 8.82 2.65
N GLN A 129 -9.86 8.64 1.32
CA GLN A 129 -9.50 9.73 0.40
C GLN A 129 -10.52 10.87 0.40
N ALA A 130 -11.82 10.54 0.43
CA ALA A 130 -12.89 11.53 0.49
C ALA A 130 -12.93 12.27 1.84
N ALA A 131 -12.56 11.60 2.93
CA ALA A 131 -12.46 12.21 4.25
C ALA A 131 -11.28 13.17 4.36
N ASN A 132 -10.13 12.85 3.76
CA ASN A 132 -8.92 13.69 3.77
C ASN A 132 -8.95 14.87 2.79
N SER A 133 -10.00 14.99 1.97
CA SER A 133 -10.18 16.08 0.99
C SER A 133 -11.17 17.17 1.45
N LYS A 134 -11.67 17.09 2.69
CA LYS A 134 -12.56 18.06 3.33
C LYS A 134 -11.86 18.75 4.48
#